data_AF-A0A7C2C474-F1
#
_entry.id   AF-A0A7C2C474-F1
#
_cell.length_a   1.000
_cell.length_b   1.000
_cell.length_c   1.000
_cell.angle_alpha   90.00
_cell.angle_beta   90.00
_cell.angle_gamma   90.00
#
_symmetry.space_group_name_H-M   'P 1'
#
loop_
_entity.id
_entity.type
_entity.pdbx_description
1 polymer ?
#
loop_
_entity_poly.entity_id
_entity_poly.type
_entity_poly.pdbx_seq_one_letter_code
_entity_poly.pdbx_strand_id
1 'polypeptide(L)'
;LSGGGSEALLLRGYEDRKYGGLSFATGSLEYRYDFRLSPQGGTNLYGIAFLDLGLADNTGGVKWGAGIGFQLDLDVFGALLPSLRLDYAFSPESPTGRLHFRIGPMF
;
A
#
# COMPACT_ATOMS: atom_id res chain seq x y z
N LEU A 1 23.83 2.00 5.05
CA LEU A 1 22.98 2.96 4.31
C LEU A 1 21.90 3.41 5.27
N SER A 2 22.01 4.64 5.77
CA SER A 2 21.11 5.25 6.76
C SER A 2 19.80 5.67 6.09
N GLY A 3 18.69 5.02 6.43
CA GLY A 3 17.34 5.50 6.09
C GLY A 3 17.01 6.70 6.98
N GLY A 4 16.90 7.88 6.37
CA GLY A 4 16.67 9.14 7.06
C GLY A 4 15.36 9.13 7.85
N GLY A 5 15.40 9.65 9.07
CA GLY A 5 14.20 9.94 9.84
C GLY A 5 13.24 10.81 9.02
N SER A 6 11.97 10.44 9.04
CA SER A 6 10.82 11.03 8.33
C SER A 6 10.28 10.33 7.06
N GLU A 7 10.65 9.09 6.77
CA GLU A 7 9.76 8.20 6.02
C GLU A 7 8.69 7.65 6.98
N ALA A 8 7.65 8.46 7.13
CA ALA A 8 6.57 8.25 8.07
C ALA A 8 5.88 6.90 7.85
N LEU A 9 5.49 6.28 8.96
CA LEU A 9 4.71 5.07 9.07
C LEU A 9 3.55 5.04 8.03
N LEU A 10 3.75 4.34 6.91
CA LEU A 10 2.74 4.20 5.85
C LEU A 10 1.77 3.08 6.26
N LEU A 11 0.82 3.43 7.13
CA LEU A 11 -0.20 2.52 7.63
C LEU A 11 -1.50 2.78 6.87
N ARG A 12 -1.85 1.91 5.91
CA ARG A 12 -3.04 2.11 5.08
C ARG A 12 -4.30 2.12 5.94
N GLY A 13 -5.25 2.98 5.58
CA GLY A 13 -6.48 3.18 6.36
C GLY A 13 -6.35 4.25 7.44
N TYR A 14 -5.19 4.90 7.57
CA TYR A 14 -5.01 6.10 8.38
C TYR A 14 -4.68 7.28 7.48
N GLU A 15 -4.67 8.48 8.07
CA GLU A 15 -4.18 9.67 7.38
C GLU A 15 -2.66 9.62 7.23
N ASP A 16 -2.18 10.00 6.05
CA ASP A 16 -0.76 9.96 5.73
C ASP A 16 0.06 10.79 6.72
N ARG A 17 1.16 10.20 7.20
CA ARG A 17 2.09 10.83 8.15
C ARG A 17 1.45 11.23 9.49
N LYS A 18 0.27 10.69 9.82
CA LYS A 18 -0.36 10.88 11.13
C LYS A 18 0.50 10.34 12.27
N TYR A 19 1.13 9.19 12.04
CA TYR A 19 2.04 8.58 13.00
C TYR A 19 3.47 8.65 12.53
N GLY A 20 4.36 8.89 13.48
CA GLY A 20 5.77 9.09 13.24
C GLY A 20 6.50 9.30 14.56
N GLY A 21 7.82 9.32 14.50
CA GLY A 21 8.65 9.42 15.69
C GLY A 21 10.11 9.14 15.35
N LEU A 22 10.95 9.19 16.38
CA LEU A 22 12.35 8.77 16.30
C LEU A 22 12.46 7.25 16.27
N SER A 23 11.53 6.55 16.92
CA SER A 23 11.40 5.09 16.84
C SER A 23 10.07 4.68 16.24
N PHE A 24 10.12 3.80 15.24
CA PHE A 24 8.93 3.23 14.64
C PHE A 24 9.20 1.81 14.15
N ALA A 25 8.14 1.02 14.04
CA ALA A 25 8.13 -0.30 13.46
C ALA A 25 6.85 -0.49 12.66
N THR A 26 6.97 -0.98 11.43
CA THR A 26 5.86 -1.34 10.56
C THR A 26 6.00 -2.78 10.10
N GLY A 27 4.89 -3.48 9.97
CA GLY A 27 4.80 -4.78 9.30
C GLY A 27 3.64 -4.76 8.33
N SER A 28 3.80 -5.40 7.18
CA SER A 28 2.73 -5.54 6.20
C SER A 28 2.72 -6.95 5.63
N LEU A 29 1.53 -7.54 5.58
CA LEU A 29 1.25 -8.79 4.89
C LEU A 29 0.39 -8.45 3.68
N GLU A 30 0.85 -8.81 2.49
CA GLU A 30 0.14 -8.57 1.23
C GLU A 30 -0.02 -9.88 0.46
N TYR A 31 -1.27 -10.21 0.12
CA TYR A 31 -1.60 -11.27 -0.81
C TYR A 31 -1.99 -10.65 -2.15
N ARG A 32 -1.31 -11.06 -3.21
CA ARG A 32 -1.53 -10.56 -4.58
C ARG A 32 -1.98 -11.72 -5.46
N TYR A 33 -3.14 -11.55 -6.09
CA TYR A 33 -3.71 -12.49 -7.04
C TYR A 33 -3.59 -11.94 -8.47
N ASP A 34 -3.08 -12.75 -9.39
CA ASP A 34 -2.97 -12.41 -10.80
C ASP A 34 -4.19 -12.92 -11.58
N PHE A 35 -4.96 -11.99 -12.17
CA PHE A 35 -6.13 -12.33 -12.98
C PHE A 35 -5.77 -12.84 -14.39
N ARG A 36 -4.50 -12.72 -14.81
CA ARG A 36 -3.98 -13.20 -16.10
C ARG A 36 -4.78 -12.72 -17.30
N LEU A 37 -5.18 -11.44 -17.29
CA LEU A 37 -6.01 -10.85 -18.35
C LEU A 37 -5.28 -10.75 -19.70
N SER A 38 -3.94 -10.82 -19.73
CA SER A 38 -3.17 -10.93 -20.97
C SER A 38 -2.23 -12.15 -20.97
N PRO A 39 -2.71 -13.34 -21.41
CA PRO A 39 -1.88 -14.55 -21.50
C PRO A 39 -0.72 -14.45 -22.50
N GLN A 40 -0.76 -13.48 -23.41
CA GLN A 40 0.19 -13.32 -24.52
C GLN A 40 1.20 -12.18 -24.29
N GLY A 41 1.21 -11.57 -23.10
CA GLY A 41 2.01 -10.39 -22.76
C GLY A 41 1.23 -9.09 -22.92
N GLY A 42 1.55 -8.07 -22.11
CA GLY A 42 0.83 -6.80 -22.08
C GLY A 42 0.32 -6.42 -20.70
N THR A 43 -0.83 -5.73 -20.69
CA THR A 43 -1.45 -5.18 -19.47
C THR A 43 -1.95 -6.29 -18.53
N ASN A 44 -1.53 -6.26 -17.27
CA ASN A 44 -1.92 -7.21 -16.24
C ASN A 44 -2.70 -6.53 -15.12
N LEU A 45 -3.74 -7.21 -14.62
CA LEU A 45 -4.52 -6.78 -13.48
C LEU A 45 -4.28 -7.73 -12.31
N TYR A 46 -4.03 -7.15 -11.15
CA TYR A 46 -3.83 -7.86 -9.90
C TYR A 46 -4.86 -7.43 -8.87
N GLY A 47 -5.43 -8.41 -8.19
CA GLY A 47 -6.19 -8.19 -6.96
C GLY A 47 -5.25 -8.26 -5.77
N ILE A 48 -5.47 -7.41 -4.78
CA ILE A 48 -4.61 -7.32 -3.59
C ILE A 48 -5.50 -7.37 -2.36
N ALA A 49 -5.06 -8.13 -1.36
CA ALA A 49 -5.57 -8.05 0.01
C ALA A 49 -4.38 -7.81 0.94
N PHE A 50 -4.54 -6.94 1.93
CA PHE A 50 -3.44 -6.60 2.82
C PHE A 50 -3.87 -6.39 4.27
N LEU A 51 -2.89 -6.58 5.15
CA LEU A 51 -2.95 -6.26 6.58
C LEU A 51 -1.65 -5.54 6.97
N ASP A 52 -1.79 -4.35 7.51
CA ASP A 52 -0.68 -3.55 8.01
C ASP A 52 -0.77 -3.41 9.53
N LEU A 53 0.40 -3.43 10.16
CA LEU A 53 0.62 -3.19 11.58
C LEU A 53 1.66 -2.09 11.72
N GLY A 54 1.46 -1.20 12.69
CA GLY A 54 2.38 -0.09 12.93
C GLY A 54 2.45 0.31 14.39
N LEU A 55 3.65 0.68 14.83
CA LEU A 55 3.91 1.25 16.15
C LEU A 55 4.92 2.38 15.98
N ALA A 56 4.68 3.51 16.62
CA ALA A 56 5.62 4.62 16.70
C ALA A 56 5.48 5.31 18.05
N ASP A 57 6.41 6.22 18.36
CA ASP A 57 6.43 6.96 19.63
C ASP A 57 5.08 7.61 19.96
N ASN A 58 4.35 8.09 18.94
CA ASN A 58 3.07 8.80 19.10
C ASN A 58 1.82 7.94 18.87
N THR A 59 1.93 6.62 18.68
CA THR A 59 0.74 5.78 18.40
C THR A 59 -0.05 5.41 19.66
N GLY A 60 0.60 5.40 20.84
CA GLY A 60 -0.02 4.96 22.09
C GLY A 60 -0.37 3.46 22.12
N GLY A 61 0.29 2.66 21.28
CA GLY A 61 0.03 1.22 21.12
C GLY A 61 0.16 0.75 19.67
N VAL A 62 -0.09 -0.53 19.42
CA VAL A 62 -0.10 -1.09 18.06
C VAL A 62 -1.35 -0.60 17.31
N LYS A 63 -1.13 -0.08 16.11
CA LYS A 63 -2.16 0.30 15.16
C LYS A 63 -2.21 -0.72 14.05
N TRP A 64 -3.41 -0.95 13.52
CA TRP A 64 -3.62 -1.88 12.42
C TRP A 64 -4.56 -1.29 11.38
N GLY A 65 -4.34 -1.67 10.13
CA GLY A 65 -5.21 -1.36 9.00
C GLY A 65 -5.27 -2.55 8.06
N ALA A 66 -6.40 -2.75 7.40
CA ALA A 66 -6.57 -3.86 6.46
C ALA A 66 -7.40 -3.40 5.28
N GLY A 67 -7.23 -4.03 4.13
CA GLY A 67 -7.95 -3.61 2.95
C GLY A 67 -7.74 -4.48 1.75
N ILE A 68 -8.30 -4.00 0.66
CA ILE A 68 -8.18 -4.59 -0.67
C ILE A 68 -7.68 -3.55 -1.65
N GLY A 69 -7.10 -4.00 -2.74
CA GLY A 69 -6.66 -3.13 -3.80
C GLY A 69 -6.64 -3.79 -5.15
N PHE A 70 -6.43 -2.95 -6.16
CA PHE A 70 -6.19 -3.36 -7.53
C PHE A 70 -4.91 -2.71 -8.01
N GLN A 71 -4.09 -3.48 -8.70
CA GLN A 71 -2.91 -2.97 -9.40
C GLN A 71 -3.02 -3.32 -10.88
N LEU A 72 -2.87 -2.30 -11.72
CA LEU A 72 -2.84 -2.40 -13.17
C LEU A 72 -1.41 -2.13 -13.63
N ASP A 73 -0.75 -3.16 -14.12
CA ASP A 73 0.56 -3.07 -14.75
C ASP A 73 0.33 -2.87 -16.24
N LEU A 74 0.72 -1.72 -16.77
CA LEU A 74 0.49 -1.33 -18.15
C LEU A 74 1.73 -1.63 -18.99
N ASP A 75 1.56 -2.45 -20.02
CA ASP A 75 2.54 -2.64 -21.09
C ASP A 75 1.85 -2.27 -22.40
N VAL A 76 2.33 -1.19 -23.02
CA VAL A 76 1.77 -0.58 -24.21
C VAL A 76 2.85 -0.54 -25.27
N PHE A 77 2.67 -1.35 -26.32
CA PHE A 77 3.61 -1.48 -27.44
C PHE A 77 5.06 -1.84 -27.04
N GLY A 78 5.25 -2.59 -25.95
CA GLY A 78 6.58 -2.99 -25.46
C GLY A 78 7.24 -1.97 -24.55
N ALA A 79 6.55 -0.87 -24.23
CA ALA A 79 6.97 0.08 -23.20
C ALA A 79 6.29 -0.27 -21.87
N LEU A 80 7.11 -0.56 -20.85
CA LEU A 80 6.67 -0.71 -19.47
C LEU A 80 6.30 0.66 -18.91
N LEU A 81 5.00 0.92 -18.74
CA LEU A 81 4.51 2.13 -18.11
C LEU A 81 4.49 1.96 -16.58
N PRO A 82 4.46 3.07 -15.81
CA PRO A 82 4.25 3.01 -14.37
C PRO A 82 2.98 2.25 -14.03
N SER A 83 3.05 1.38 -13.01
CA SER A 83 1.87 0.70 -12.53
C SER A 83 0.91 1.68 -11.86
N LEU A 84 -0.38 1.41 -12.03
CA LEU A 84 -1.45 2.13 -11.37
C LEU A 84 -1.97 1.26 -10.23
N ARG A 85 -2.12 1.82 -9.05
CA ARG A 85 -2.64 1.09 -7.89
C ARG A 85 -3.73 1.88 -7.18
N LEU A 86 -4.79 1.16 -6.83
CA LEU A 86 -5.92 1.67 -6.08
C LEU A 86 -6.13 0.77 -4.87
N ASP A 87 -5.90 1.29 -3.68
CA ASP A 87 -6.15 0.60 -2.42
C ASP A 87 -7.36 1.22 -1.71
N TYR A 88 -8.18 0.39 -1.09
CA TYR A 88 -9.24 0.78 -0.19
C TYR A 88 -9.03 0.10 1.16
N ALA A 89 -8.77 0.92 2.18
CA ALA A 89 -8.23 0.48 3.46
C ALA A 89 -9.10 0.93 4.63
N PHE A 90 -9.34 0.02 5.56
CA PHE A 90 -10.07 0.25 6.80
C PHE A 90 -9.12 0.27 7.99
N SER A 91 -9.49 1.03 9.01
CA SER A 91 -8.84 1.02 10.31
C SER A 91 -9.86 1.37 11.42
N PRO A 92 -9.55 1.12 12.70
CA PRO A 92 -10.37 1.60 13.81
C PRO A 92 -10.64 3.12 13.80
N GLU A 93 -9.75 3.91 13.18
CA GLU A 93 -9.89 5.37 13.09
C GLU A 93 -10.51 5.85 11.78
N SER A 94 -10.73 4.95 10.83
CA SER A 94 -11.44 5.19 9.57
C SER A 94 -12.32 3.99 9.25
N PRO A 95 -13.41 3.80 10.03
CA PRO A 95 -14.30 2.65 9.87
C PRO A 95 -15.07 2.66 8.55
N THR A 96 -15.20 3.83 7.92
CA THR A 96 -15.78 3.99 6.58
C THR A 96 -14.78 3.77 5.45
N GLY A 97 -13.53 3.42 5.77
CA GLY A 97 -12.46 3.21 4.81
C GLY A 97 -11.85 4.50 4.25
N ARG A 98 -10.67 4.36 3.64
CA ARG A 98 -9.94 5.39 2.90
C ARG A 98 -9.47 4.83 1.58
N LEU A 99 -9.59 5.63 0.53
CA LEU A 99 -9.16 5.29 -0.81
C LEU A 99 -7.81 5.95 -1.09
N HIS A 100 -6.85 5.16 -1.52
CA HIS A 100 -5.51 5.63 -1.89
C HIS A 100 -5.19 5.22 -3.32
N PHE A 101 -4.79 6.21 -4.12
CA PHE A 101 -4.38 6.01 -5.50
C PHE A 101 -2.90 6.32 -5.65
N ARG A 102 -2.16 5.44 -6.32
CA ARG A 102 -0.72 5.55 -6.54
C ARG A 102 -0.41 5.31 -8.02
N ILE A 103 0.44 6.18 -8.56
CA ILE A 103 1.06 6.02 -9.88
C ILE A 103 2.55 5.89 -9.62
N GLY A 104 3.19 4.83 -10.12
CA GLY A 104 4.63 4.69 -9.99
C GLY A 104 5.08 3.31 -9.55
N PRO A 105 6.38 3.04 -9.69
CA PRO A 105 6.98 1.81 -9.21
C PRO A 105 6.72 1.60 -7.71
N MET A 106 6.51 0.34 -7.33
CA MET A 106 6.34 -0.08 -5.95
C MET A 106 7.73 -0.25 -5.33
N PHE A 107 8.24 0.77 -4.64
CA PHE A 107 9.41 0.65 -3.76
C PHE A 107 9.19 1.45 -2.48
#